data_AF-A0A7G7MFT6-F1
#
_entry.id   AF-A0A7G7MFT6-F1
#
_cell.length_a   1.000
_cell.length_b   1.000
_cell.length_c   1.000
_cell.angle_alpha   90.00
_cell.angle_beta   90.00
_cell.angle_gamma   90.00
#
_symmetry.space_group_name_H-M   'P 1'
#
loop_
_entity.id
_entity.type
_entity.pdbx_description
1 polymer ?
#
loop_
_entity_poly.entity_id
_entity_poly.type
_entity_poly.pdbx_seq_one_letter_code
_entity_poly.pdbx_strand_id
1 'polypeptide(L)'
;MATSDVPVTRNAEGMRICNTEGCDGKHRARGMCVGCFNRSHRAAQKAAGLSAATGAPLRNRPRAGRICVVGDCPRAVHAGDWCHSHYKSHAPRSRSCTRPGCAKPFHAQGLCSDHYEAARRSGHLDVVRPVGRPVAERFADYQAAPDAAGCRVWVGSIDKYSGRGSFTLEGSQATQAHRAAWLLQHGDLPVDEHGKSLPFDHMCRVGRCTNPGHLQPVTTKENSRRGMVASGHRPITAQDPWFWVALNAWRHGADNFPARVVSKPSRVKVIQISDGQVAA
;
A
#
# COMPACT_ATOMS: atom_id res chain seq x y z
N MET A 1 -3.14 -23.27 -19.09
CA MET A 1 -1.98 -23.37 -20.00
C MET A 1 -0.77 -23.75 -19.16
N ALA A 2 -0.16 -24.89 -19.46
CA ALA A 2 0.85 -25.55 -18.62
C ALA A 2 2.04 -24.65 -18.30
N THR A 3 2.43 -24.58 -17.03
CA THR A 3 3.71 -24.00 -16.59
C THR A 3 4.82 -24.96 -17.00
N SER A 4 5.36 -24.80 -18.20
CA SER A 4 6.61 -25.48 -18.56
C SER A 4 7.71 -24.92 -17.67
N ASP A 5 8.16 -25.72 -16.69
CA ASP A 5 9.32 -25.37 -15.87
C ASP A 5 10.55 -25.29 -16.78
N VAL A 6 10.99 -24.05 -17.05
CA VAL A 6 12.21 -23.81 -17.82
C VAL A 6 13.39 -24.29 -16.96
N PRO A 7 14.20 -25.26 -17.43
CA PRO A 7 15.30 -25.83 -16.65
C PRO A 7 16.28 -24.73 -16.26
N VAL A 8 16.72 -24.67 -15.00
CA VAL A 8 17.61 -23.60 -14.49
C VAL A 8 19.07 -24.07 -14.53
N THR A 9 19.94 -23.32 -15.21
CA THR A 9 21.38 -23.60 -15.23
C THR A 9 22.06 -23.19 -13.93
N ARG A 10 23.13 -23.90 -13.55
CA ARG A 10 23.93 -23.63 -12.34
C ARG A 10 25.40 -23.50 -12.71
N ASN A 11 26.12 -22.61 -12.04
CA ASN A 11 27.58 -22.51 -12.17
C ASN A 11 28.30 -23.61 -11.36
N ALA A 12 29.63 -23.67 -11.44
CA ALA A 12 30.47 -24.62 -10.70
C ALA A 12 30.31 -24.53 -9.17
N GLU A 13 29.84 -23.40 -8.65
CA GLU A 13 29.56 -23.14 -7.23
C GLU A 13 28.10 -23.45 -6.83
N GLY A 14 27.30 -24.01 -7.75
CA GLY A 14 25.91 -24.39 -7.51
C GLY A 14 24.89 -23.24 -7.52
N MET A 15 25.32 -22.01 -7.81
CA MET A 15 24.44 -20.83 -7.93
C MET A 15 23.64 -20.87 -9.23
N ARG A 16 22.35 -20.58 -9.15
CA ARG A 16 21.45 -20.48 -10.32
C ARG A 16 21.86 -19.27 -11.17
N ILE A 17 22.23 -19.51 -12.42
CA ILE A 17 22.66 -18.48 -13.37
C ILE A 17 21.62 -18.32 -14.50
N CYS A 18 21.80 -17.29 -15.30
CA CYS A 18 20.97 -17.00 -16.45
C CYS A 18 21.18 -18.09 -17.53
N ASN A 19 20.10 -18.54 -18.16
CA ASN A 19 20.14 -19.48 -19.26
C ASN A 19 20.43 -18.80 -20.62
N THR A 20 20.50 -17.47 -20.67
CA THR A 20 20.82 -16.77 -21.92
C THR A 20 22.29 -16.99 -22.27
N GLU A 21 22.57 -17.47 -23.48
CA GLU A 21 23.94 -17.68 -23.97
C GLU A 21 24.80 -16.41 -23.78
N GLY A 22 26.01 -16.59 -23.23
CA GLY A 22 26.93 -15.48 -22.94
C GLY A 22 26.53 -14.58 -21.77
N CYS A 23 25.61 -15.00 -20.88
CA CYS A 23 25.21 -14.23 -19.71
C CYS A 23 25.46 -14.98 -18.40
N ASP A 24 26.45 -14.53 -17.62
CA ASP A 24 26.75 -15.07 -16.27
C ASP A 24 25.94 -14.40 -15.16
N GLY A 25 24.86 -13.70 -15.53
CA GLY A 25 24.02 -12.96 -14.58
C GLY A 25 23.26 -13.90 -13.63
N LYS A 26 23.10 -13.49 -12.37
CA LYS A 26 22.35 -14.27 -11.37
C LYS A 26 20.88 -14.47 -11.79
N HIS A 27 20.41 -15.72 -11.73
CA HIS A 27 19.02 -16.09 -12.01
C HIS A 27 18.05 -15.37 -11.06
N ARG A 28 16.94 -14.84 -11.60
CA ARG A 28 15.85 -14.25 -10.82
C ARG A 28 14.53 -15.00 -11.05
N ALA A 29 14.12 -15.18 -12.30
CA ALA A 29 12.85 -15.83 -12.67
C ALA A 29 12.88 -16.34 -14.12
N ARG A 30 12.14 -17.42 -14.41
CA ARG A 30 12.02 -18.07 -15.73
C ARG A 30 13.36 -18.44 -16.39
N GLY A 31 14.36 -18.88 -15.60
CA GLY A 31 15.67 -19.20 -16.16
C GLY A 31 16.50 -17.97 -16.56
N MET A 32 16.10 -16.75 -16.19
CA MET A 32 16.77 -15.52 -16.65
C MET A 32 17.17 -14.61 -15.48
N CYS A 33 18.23 -13.82 -15.69
CA CYS A 33 18.54 -12.67 -14.84
C CYS A 33 17.57 -11.50 -15.12
N VAL A 34 17.51 -10.51 -14.22
CA VAL A 34 16.61 -9.35 -14.37
C VAL A 34 16.83 -8.61 -15.70
N GLY A 35 18.08 -8.48 -16.14
CA GLY A 35 18.43 -7.83 -17.41
C GLY A 35 17.90 -8.58 -18.63
N CYS A 36 18.17 -9.87 -18.73
CA CYS A 36 17.68 -10.71 -19.82
C CYS A 36 16.16 -10.83 -19.84
N PHE A 37 15.53 -10.96 -18.67
CA PHE A 37 14.07 -11.00 -18.55
C PHE A 37 13.42 -9.73 -19.10
N ASN A 38 13.94 -8.55 -18.72
CA ASN A 38 13.41 -7.27 -19.19
C ASN A 38 13.63 -7.07 -20.69
N ARG A 39 14.78 -7.50 -21.24
CA ARG A 39 15.05 -7.46 -22.68
C ARG A 39 14.09 -8.36 -23.47
N SER A 40 13.93 -9.61 -23.02
CA SER A 40 13.00 -10.58 -23.61
C SER A 40 11.55 -10.06 -23.58
N HIS A 41 11.11 -9.52 -22.44
CA HIS A 41 9.76 -8.97 -22.29
C HIS A 41 9.52 -7.77 -23.22
N ARG A 42 10.49 -6.86 -23.35
CA ARG A 42 10.40 -5.72 -24.29
C ARG A 42 10.40 -6.18 -25.75
N ALA A 43 11.19 -7.19 -26.10
CA ALA A 43 11.21 -7.78 -27.43
C ALA A 43 9.86 -8.44 -27.76
N ALA A 44 9.28 -9.20 -26.83
CA ALA A 44 7.96 -9.81 -26.98
C ALA A 44 6.84 -8.77 -27.14
N GLN A 45 6.87 -7.68 -26.35
CA GLN A 45 5.93 -6.57 -26.52
C GLN A 45 6.06 -5.90 -27.90
N LYS A 46 7.30 -5.65 -28.35
CA LYS A 46 7.57 -5.10 -29.69
C LYS A 46 7.08 -6.03 -30.81
N ALA A 47 7.31 -7.33 -30.68
CA ALA A 47 6.84 -8.34 -31.64
C ALA A 47 5.31 -8.47 -31.66
N ALA A 48 4.65 -8.27 -30.52
CA ALA A 48 3.19 -8.22 -30.41
C ALA A 48 2.57 -6.89 -30.86
N GLY A 49 3.34 -5.98 -31.46
CA GLY A 49 2.86 -4.67 -31.90
C GLY A 49 2.49 -3.71 -30.75
N LEU A 50 2.79 -4.08 -29.50
CA LEU A 50 2.54 -3.25 -28.32
C LEU A 50 3.65 -2.21 -28.23
N SER A 51 3.48 -1.09 -28.93
CA SER A 51 4.33 0.09 -28.74
C SER A 51 4.17 0.63 -27.31
N ALA A 52 5.20 1.30 -26.79
CA ALA A 52 5.27 1.82 -25.42
C ALA A 52 4.23 2.93 -25.09
N ALA A 53 3.18 3.09 -25.89
CA ALA A 53 2.20 4.17 -25.82
C ALA A 53 0.86 3.82 -25.12
N THR A 54 0.61 2.58 -24.69
CA THR A 54 -0.71 2.21 -24.11
C THR A 54 -0.64 1.34 -22.85
N GLY A 55 0.38 1.54 -22.02
CA GLY A 55 0.62 0.74 -20.81
C GLY A 55 0.80 1.51 -19.50
N ALA A 56 0.24 2.72 -19.36
CA ALA A 56 0.26 3.39 -18.05
C ALA A 56 -0.70 2.67 -17.07
N PRO A 57 -0.30 2.39 -15.81
CA PRO A 57 -1.20 1.81 -14.81
C PRO A 57 -2.43 2.70 -14.63
N LEU A 58 -3.60 2.07 -14.40
CA LEU A 58 -4.94 2.67 -14.29
C LEU A 58 -5.11 3.80 -13.23
N ARG A 59 -4.04 4.24 -12.57
CA ARG A 59 -4.04 5.33 -11.59
C ARG A 59 -3.68 6.71 -12.17
N ASN A 60 -3.24 6.77 -13.43
CA ASN A 60 -2.87 8.02 -14.11
C ASN A 60 -3.60 8.17 -15.45
N ARG A 61 -4.92 7.94 -15.51
CA ARG A 61 -5.68 8.47 -16.64
C ARG A 61 -5.86 9.98 -16.43
N PRO A 62 -5.34 10.85 -17.31
CA PRO A 62 -5.73 12.26 -17.32
C PRO A 62 -7.25 12.34 -17.52
N ARG A 63 -7.90 13.30 -16.85
CA ARG A 63 -9.34 13.54 -17.03
C ARG A 63 -9.61 13.70 -18.54
N ALA A 64 -10.51 12.88 -19.08
CA ALA A 64 -10.72 12.76 -20.52
C ALA A 64 -10.98 14.14 -21.16
N GLY A 65 -10.29 14.43 -22.27
CA GLY A 65 -10.67 15.46 -23.23
C GLY A 65 -9.96 16.81 -23.20
N ARG A 66 -9.09 17.11 -22.22
CA ARG A 66 -8.38 18.41 -22.19
C ARG A 66 -6.98 18.31 -22.81
N ILE A 67 -6.76 19.10 -23.86
CA ILE A 67 -5.48 19.25 -24.58
C ILE A 67 -4.71 20.43 -23.96
N CYS A 68 -3.38 20.34 -23.94
CA CYS A 68 -2.50 21.38 -23.39
C CYS A 68 -2.76 22.76 -24.03
N VAL A 69 -2.90 23.81 -23.21
CA VAL A 69 -3.20 25.19 -23.67
C VAL A 69 -2.03 25.93 -24.33
N VAL A 70 -0.86 25.29 -24.46
CA VAL A 70 0.36 25.93 -24.97
C VAL A 70 0.45 25.68 -26.46
N GLY A 71 0.05 26.68 -27.26
CA GLY A 71 0.05 26.63 -28.73
C GLY A 71 -0.71 25.41 -29.27
N ASP A 72 -0.23 24.83 -30.37
CA ASP A 72 -0.80 23.62 -31.00
C ASP A 72 -0.26 22.31 -30.38
N CYS A 73 -0.01 22.28 -29.07
CA CYS A 73 0.55 21.08 -28.43
C CYS A 73 -0.51 19.96 -28.36
N PRO A 74 -0.35 18.82 -29.07
CA PRO A 74 -1.38 17.79 -29.13
C PRO A 74 -1.42 16.89 -27.88
N ARG A 75 -0.62 17.20 -26.86
CA ARG A 75 -0.46 16.35 -25.67
C ARG A 75 -1.58 16.61 -24.67
N ALA A 76 -2.09 15.54 -24.08
CA ALA A 76 -3.10 15.63 -23.03
C ALA A 76 -2.59 16.38 -21.78
N VAL A 77 -3.49 17.10 -21.12
CA VAL A 77 -3.23 17.80 -19.86
C VAL A 77 -2.89 16.80 -18.75
N HIS A 78 -1.83 17.09 -18.01
CA HIS A 78 -1.39 16.34 -16.84
C HIS A 78 -1.94 16.95 -15.54
N ALA A 79 -1.80 18.28 -15.37
CA ALA A 79 -2.29 19.04 -14.23
C ALA A 79 -2.48 20.53 -14.61
N GLY A 80 -3.50 21.18 -14.05
CA GLY A 80 -3.93 22.53 -14.47
C GLY A 80 -4.49 22.49 -15.89
N ASP A 81 -3.79 23.14 -16.83
CA ASP A 81 -4.08 23.16 -18.27
C ASP A 81 -2.84 22.78 -19.13
N TRP A 82 -1.81 22.19 -18.51
CA TRP A 82 -0.55 21.85 -19.18
C TRP A 82 -0.29 20.35 -19.23
N CYS A 83 0.30 19.88 -20.35
CA CYS A 83 0.82 18.52 -20.45
C CYS A 83 2.03 18.32 -19.52
N HIS A 84 2.43 17.08 -19.22
CA HIS A 84 3.51 16.79 -18.27
C HIS A 84 4.85 17.50 -18.58
N SER A 85 5.19 17.66 -19.86
CA SER A 85 6.40 18.39 -20.28
C SER A 85 6.26 19.90 -20.06
N HIS A 86 5.16 20.52 -20.49
CA HIS A 86 4.92 21.95 -20.31
C HIS A 86 4.64 22.32 -18.86
N TYR A 87 3.98 21.45 -18.09
CA TYR A 87 3.84 21.60 -16.65
C TYR A 87 5.21 21.66 -15.97
N LYS A 88 6.17 20.81 -16.35
CA LYS A 88 7.54 20.87 -15.81
C LYS A 88 8.34 22.09 -16.25
N SER A 89 8.01 22.70 -17.39
CA SER A 89 8.71 23.86 -17.96
C SER A 89 8.11 25.21 -17.52
N HIS A 90 6.78 25.26 -17.33
CA HIS A 90 6.03 26.46 -16.91
C HIS A 90 5.67 26.46 -15.42
N ALA A 91 5.76 25.32 -14.72
CA ALA A 91 5.78 25.35 -13.26
C ALA A 91 6.94 26.27 -12.85
N PRO A 92 6.70 27.30 -12.03
CA PRO A 92 7.70 28.30 -11.69
C PRO A 92 8.93 27.60 -11.12
N ARG A 93 10.01 27.57 -11.89
CA ARG A 93 11.32 27.09 -11.43
C ARG A 93 12.06 28.27 -10.84
N SER A 94 12.71 28.00 -9.71
CA SER A 94 13.51 28.90 -8.88
C SER A 94 12.81 30.16 -8.40
N ARG A 95 12.19 30.07 -7.21
CA ARG A 95 12.33 31.17 -6.26
C ARG A 95 13.83 31.25 -5.89
N SER A 96 14.39 32.41 -5.58
CA SER A 96 15.70 32.51 -4.94
C SER A 96 15.54 32.31 -3.44
N CYS A 97 16.63 32.09 -2.71
CA CYS A 97 16.63 32.13 -1.27
C CYS A 97 16.15 33.50 -0.76
N THR A 98 15.21 33.52 0.17
CA THR A 98 14.65 34.75 0.78
C THR A 98 15.60 35.37 1.80
N ARG A 99 16.69 34.69 2.17
CA ARG A 99 17.72 35.25 3.07
C ARG A 99 18.44 36.42 2.37
N PRO A 100 18.47 37.63 2.97
CA PRO A 100 19.12 38.79 2.37
C PRO A 100 20.56 38.47 1.93
N GLY A 101 20.92 38.85 0.70
CA GLY A 101 22.25 38.61 0.13
C GLY A 101 22.48 37.19 -0.41
N CYS A 102 21.49 36.30 -0.44
CA CYS A 102 21.65 34.94 -0.96
C CYS A 102 20.97 34.75 -2.32
N ALA A 103 21.76 34.67 -3.39
CA ALA A 103 21.27 34.37 -4.74
C ALA A 103 21.14 32.87 -5.06
N LYS A 104 21.39 31.99 -4.09
CA LYS A 104 21.34 30.53 -4.32
C LYS A 104 19.91 30.06 -4.65
N PRO A 105 19.75 29.00 -5.46
CA PRO A 105 18.44 28.47 -5.81
C PRO A 105 17.62 28.08 -4.57
N PHE A 106 16.32 28.39 -4.58
CA PHE A 106 15.37 27.92 -3.57
C PHE A 106 15.32 26.39 -3.55
N HIS A 107 15.38 25.84 -2.35
CA HIS A 107 15.23 24.42 -2.07
C HIS A 107 13.86 24.13 -1.43
N ALA A 108 13.60 24.69 -0.25
CA ALA A 108 12.36 24.51 0.49
C ALA A 108 12.15 25.66 1.48
N GLN A 109 10.88 25.97 1.79
CA GLN A 109 10.49 26.93 2.84
C GLN A 109 11.11 28.34 2.72
N GLY A 110 11.30 28.81 1.48
CA GLY A 110 11.89 30.13 1.20
C GLY A 110 13.42 30.13 1.25
N LEU A 111 14.08 29.01 1.55
CA LEU A 111 15.53 28.96 1.75
C LEU A 111 16.22 28.08 0.70
N CYS A 112 17.50 28.38 0.41
CA CYS A 112 18.38 27.47 -0.31
C CYS A 112 18.77 26.27 0.57
N SER A 113 19.36 25.23 -0.03
CA SER A 113 19.75 24.01 0.68
C SER A 113 20.58 24.28 1.94
N ASP A 114 21.62 25.12 1.83
CA ASP A 114 22.54 25.39 2.94
C ASP A 114 21.86 26.16 4.08
N HIS A 115 21.02 27.15 3.74
CA HIS A 115 20.28 27.93 4.73
C HIS A 115 19.13 27.13 5.35
N TYR A 116 18.51 26.24 4.59
CA TYR A 116 17.52 25.30 5.10
C TYR A 116 18.16 24.32 6.10
N GLU A 117 19.33 23.77 5.79
CA GLU A 117 20.09 22.87 6.67
C GLU A 117 20.67 23.59 7.90
N ALA A 118 21.12 24.84 7.75
CA ALA A 118 21.56 25.67 8.86
C ALA A 118 20.39 26.00 9.80
N ALA A 119 19.26 26.47 9.27
CA ALA A 119 18.08 26.79 10.05
C ALA A 119 17.42 25.54 10.67
N ARG A 120 17.52 24.37 10.03
CA ARG A 120 17.12 23.08 10.61
C ARG A 120 18.00 22.70 11.81
N ARG A 121 19.31 22.96 11.73
CA ARG A 121 20.27 22.66 12.82
C ARG A 121 20.16 23.64 13.99
N SER A 122 19.83 24.91 13.73
CA SER A 122 19.70 25.94 14.75
C SER A 122 18.28 26.09 15.30
N GLY A 123 17.29 25.35 14.79
CA GLY A 123 15.89 25.43 15.22
C GLY A 123 15.14 26.70 14.80
N HIS A 124 15.77 27.62 14.06
CA HIS A 124 15.24 28.94 13.67
C HIS A 124 14.50 28.95 12.32
N LEU A 125 13.82 27.85 11.96
CA LEU A 125 12.92 27.87 10.80
C LEU A 125 11.56 28.47 11.23
N ASP A 126 11.38 29.78 11.05
CA ASP A 126 10.07 30.47 11.15
C ASP A 126 9.18 30.10 9.97
N VAL A 127 8.81 28.83 9.97
CA VAL A 127 8.02 28.19 8.96
C VAL A 127 6.96 27.44 9.72
N VAL A 128 5.69 27.79 9.46
CA VAL A 128 4.54 26.94 9.77
C VAL A 128 4.63 25.68 8.90
N ARG A 129 5.58 24.80 9.21
CA ARG A 129 5.32 23.37 9.16
C ARG A 129 4.48 23.13 10.42
N PRO A 130 3.44 22.30 10.39
CA PRO A 130 2.94 21.73 11.63
C PRO A 130 4.04 20.79 12.18
N VAL A 131 5.08 21.37 12.77
CA VAL A 131 5.97 20.70 13.70
C VAL A 131 5.16 20.59 14.97
N GLY A 132 4.93 19.37 15.43
CA GLY A 132 4.31 19.13 16.73
C GLY A 132 2.81 18.87 16.74
N ARG A 133 2.15 18.52 15.63
CA ARG A 133 0.89 17.75 15.78
C ARG A 133 1.26 16.38 16.34
N PRO A 134 0.76 16.01 17.54
CA PRO A 134 0.99 14.69 18.12
C PRO A 134 0.79 13.60 17.08
N VAL A 135 1.64 12.58 17.10
CA VAL A 135 1.57 11.48 16.11
C VAL A 135 0.16 10.85 16.03
N ALA A 136 -0.57 10.86 17.15
CA ALA A 136 -1.96 10.43 17.27
C ALA A 136 -2.92 11.30 16.45
N GLU A 137 -2.76 12.62 16.47
CA GLU A 137 -3.60 13.52 15.68
C GLU A 137 -3.38 13.33 14.18
N ARG A 138 -2.12 13.21 13.75
CA ARG A 138 -1.80 12.92 12.34
C ARG A 138 -2.36 11.57 11.91
N PHE A 139 -2.38 10.60 12.82
CA PHE A 139 -2.92 9.28 12.55
C PHE A 139 -4.44 9.34 12.38
N ALA A 140 -5.12 10.10 13.24
CA ALA A 140 -6.57 10.28 13.21
C ALA A 140 -7.06 10.93 11.91
N ASP A 141 -6.28 11.83 11.30
CA ASP A 141 -6.62 12.45 10.00
C ASP A 141 -6.85 11.42 8.87
N TYR A 142 -6.31 10.21 9.01
CA TYR A 142 -6.42 9.11 8.04
C TYR A 142 -7.33 7.97 8.50
N GLN A 143 -8.00 8.13 9.64
CA GLN A 143 -9.07 7.24 10.07
C GLN A 143 -10.41 7.79 9.61
N ALA A 144 -11.15 7.00 8.82
CA ALA A 144 -12.56 7.30 8.60
C ALA A 144 -13.32 7.32 9.94
N ALA A 145 -14.42 8.06 9.97
CA ALA A 145 -15.39 7.97 11.05
C ALA A 145 -15.77 6.49 11.27
N PRO A 146 -15.95 6.05 12.52
CA PRO A 146 -16.35 4.68 12.79
C PRO A 146 -17.65 4.36 12.07
N ASP A 147 -17.67 3.24 11.33
CA ASP A 147 -18.89 2.74 10.72
C ASP A 147 -19.85 2.13 11.76
N ALA A 148 -21.00 1.64 11.32
CA ALA A 148 -21.99 1.00 12.20
C ALA A 148 -21.44 -0.25 12.92
N ALA A 149 -20.36 -0.86 12.41
CA ALA A 149 -19.67 -1.97 13.05
C ALA A 149 -18.53 -1.52 13.98
N GLY A 150 -18.24 -0.22 14.06
CA GLY A 150 -17.14 0.36 14.83
C GLY A 150 -15.78 0.29 14.13
N CYS A 151 -15.71 -0.09 12.86
CA CYS A 151 -14.44 -0.10 12.13
C CYS A 151 -13.99 1.32 11.79
N ARG A 152 -12.72 1.61 12.06
CA ARG A 152 -12.04 2.84 11.64
C ARG A 152 -11.18 2.52 10.44
N VAL A 153 -11.76 2.63 9.23
CA VAL A 153 -11.09 2.24 7.99
C VAL A 153 -9.98 3.24 7.65
N TRP A 154 -8.80 2.72 7.31
CA TRP A 154 -7.67 3.52 6.88
C TRP A 154 -7.89 4.09 5.47
N VAL A 155 -7.85 5.41 5.35
CA VAL A 155 -7.96 6.14 4.07
C VAL A 155 -6.64 6.73 3.58
N GLY A 156 -5.57 6.58 4.37
CA GLY A 156 -4.23 7.06 4.02
C GLY A 156 -3.48 6.16 3.04
N SER A 157 -2.15 6.29 3.02
CA SER A 157 -1.27 5.52 2.15
C SER A 157 -1.45 4.00 2.32
N ILE A 158 -1.49 3.28 1.22
CA ILE A 158 -1.60 1.82 1.18
C ILE A 158 -0.34 1.25 0.53
N ASP A 159 0.25 0.24 1.16
CA ASP A 159 1.36 -0.50 0.60
C ASP A 159 0.90 -1.29 -0.63
N LYS A 160 1.58 -1.07 -1.76
CA LYS A 160 1.21 -1.62 -3.06
C LYS A 160 1.39 -3.14 -3.17
N TYR A 161 2.19 -3.76 -2.29
CA TYR A 161 2.48 -5.19 -2.33
C TYR A 161 1.55 -5.98 -1.41
N SER A 162 1.35 -5.51 -0.18
CA SER A 162 0.54 -6.19 0.83
C SER A 162 -0.91 -5.70 0.89
N GLY A 163 -1.24 -4.57 0.24
CA GLY A 163 -2.58 -3.97 0.28
C GLY A 163 -2.97 -3.38 1.64
N ARG A 164 -2.02 -3.34 2.59
CA ARG A 164 -2.22 -2.86 3.97
C ARG A 164 -2.00 -1.36 4.07
N GLY A 165 -2.73 -0.70 4.96
CA GLY A 165 -2.46 0.68 5.32
C GLY A 165 -1.04 0.84 5.85
N SER A 166 -0.39 1.95 5.50
CA SER A 166 0.97 2.28 5.88
C SER A 166 1.01 3.66 6.53
N PHE A 167 1.75 3.79 7.62
CA PHE A 167 1.91 5.03 8.37
C PHE A 167 3.33 5.15 8.92
N THR A 168 3.87 6.36 8.89
CA THR A 168 5.22 6.64 9.40
C THR A 168 5.12 7.31 10.77
N LEU A 169 5.54 6.59 11.81
CA LEU A 169 5.74 7.15 13.14
C LEU A 169 6.91 8.14 13.13
N GLU A 170 6.97 9.03 14.10
CA GLU A 170 7.97 10.11 14.15
C GLU A 170 9.41 9.56 14.04
N GLY A 171 10.21 10.15 13.14
CA GLY A 171 11.61 9.77 12.89
C GLY A 171 11.85 8.32 12.45
N SER A 172 10.80 7.52 12.24
CA SER A 172 10.89 6.06 12.10
C SER A 172 10.60 5.56 10.69
N GLN A 173 10.81 4.27 10.47
CA GLN A 173 10.39 3.60 9.24
C GLN A 173 8.87 3.47 9.15
N ALA A 174 8.35 3.40 7.93
CA ALA A 174 6.93 3.17 7.70
C ALA A 174 6.51 1.81 8.28
N THR A 175 5.44 1.80 9.07
CA THR A 175 4.84 0.59 9.67
C THR A 175 3.41 0.40 9.17
N GLN A 176 2.83 -0.76 9.45
CA GLN A 176 1.45 -1.04 9.09
C GLN A 176 0.50 -0.19 9.95
N ALA A 177 -0.49 0.43 9.34
CA ALA A 177 -1.38 1.39 10.00
C ALA A 177 -2.10 0.79 11.22
N HIS A 178 -2.55 -0.46 11.17
CA HIS A 178 -3.18 -1.10 12.33
C HIS A 178 -2.19 -1.35 13.49
N ARG A 179 -0.90 -1.59 13.20
CA ARG A 179 0.15 -1.71 14.23
C ARG A 179 0.45 -0.35 14.85
N ALA A 180 0.47 0.71 14.03
CA ALA A 180 0.58 2.08 14.53
C ALA A 180 -0.61 2.41 15.45
N ALA A 181 -1.85 2.08 15.06
CA ALA A 181 -3.02 2.30 15.92
C ALA A 181 -2.89 1.58 17.27
N TRP A 182 -2.43 0.33 17.26
CA TRP A 182 -2.20 -0.42 18.49
C TRP A 182 -1.17 0.25 19.38
N LEU A 183 0.00 0.59 18.81
CA LEU A 183 1.10 1.25 19.52
C LEU A 183 0.66 2.59 20.12
N LEU A 184 -0.10 3.39 19.37
CA LEU A 184 -0.60 4.69 19.84
C LEU A 184 -1.59 4.55 21.02
N GLN A 185 -2.36 3.47 21.08
CA GLN A 185 -3.31 3.23 22.17
C GLN A 185 -2.69 2.52 23.38
N HIS A 186 -1.76 1.58 23.16
CA HIS A 186 -1.24 0.69 24.20
C HIS A 186 0.21 0.96 24.59
N GLY A 187 0.91 1.84 23.88
CA GLY A 187 2.33 2.16 24.10
C GLY A 187 3.30 1.18 23.45
N ASP A 188 3.00 -0.13 23.50
CA ASP A 188 3.89 -1.19 23.05
C ASP A 188 3.23 -2.20 22.09
N LEU A 189 4.07 -2.88 21.31
CA LEU A 189 3.65 -3.98 20.44
C LEU A 189 3.82 -5.32 21.17
N PRO A 190 2.81 -6.19 21.17
CA PRO A 190 2.90 -7.51 21.77
C PRO A 190 3.99 -8.36 21.12
N VAL A 191 4.74 -9.08 21.95
CA VAL A 191 5.79 -10.00 21.55
C VAL A 191 5.51 -11.41 22.07
N ASP A 192 6.09 -12.42 21.43
CA ASP A 192 6.13 -13.79 21.95
C ASP A 192 7.20 -13.96 23.04
N GLU A 193 7.30 -15.17 23.56
CA GLU A 193 8.29 -15.57 24.58
C GLU A 193 9.76 -15.39 24.14
N HIS A 194 10.00 -15.23 22.84
CA HIS A 194 11.32 -14.98 22.26
C HIS A 194 11.54 -13.49 21.89
N GLY A 195 10.64 -12.59 22.31
CA GLY A 195 10.73 -11.17 22.01
C GLY A 195 10.36 -10.78 20.57
N LYS A 196 9.78 -11.70 19.80
CA LYS A 196 9.37 -11.43 18.42
C LYS A 196 7.95 -10.87 18.38
N SER A 197 7.77 -9.79 17.62
CA SER A 197 6.45 -9.17 17.39
C SER A 197 5.39 -10.17 16.92
N LEU A 198 4.26 -10.19 17.62
CA LEU A 198 3.10 -10.99 17.22
C LEU A 198 2.38 -10.36 16.00
N PRO A 199 1.85 -11.18 15.09
CA PRO A 199 0.87 -10.71 14.10
C PRO A 199 -0.46 -10.36 14.76
N PHE A 200 -1.19 -9.44 14.12
CA PHE A 200 -2.54 -9.07 14.51
C PHE A 200 -3.55 -9.69 13.56
N ASP A 201 -4.54 -10.38 14.11
CA ASP A 201 -5.72 -10.86 13.40
C ASP A 201 -6.83 -9.80 13.48
N HIS A 202 -7.37 -9.42 12.33
CA HIS A 202 -8.56 -8.56 12.26
C HIS A 202 -9.80 -9.37 12.58
N MET A 203 -10.31 -9.25 13.80
CA MET A 203 -11.54 -9.91 14.22
C MET A 203 -12.74 -9.46 13.38
N CYS A 204 -12.73 -8.21 12.92
CA CYS A 204 -13.74 -7.65 12.00
C CYS A 204 -13.57 -8.07 10.53
N ARG A 205 -12.48 -8.77 10.19
CA ARG A 205 -12.08 -9.16 8.82
C ARG A 205 -11.88 -8.02 7.82
N VAL A 206 -12.07 -6.76 8.22
CA VAL A 206 -11.73 -5.58 7.42
C VAL A 206 -10.22 -5.34 7.48
N GLY A 207 -9.46 -5.73 6.46
CA GLY A 207 -7.99 -5.67 6.46
C GLY A 207 -7.37 -4.26 6.54
N ARG A 208 -8.19 -3.22 6.33
CA ARG A 208 -7.80 -1.81 6.49
C ARG A 208 -8.31 -1.17 7.78
N CYS A 209 -8.99 -1.94 8.65
CA CYS A 209 -9.44 -1.42 9.93
C CYS A 209 -8.24 -1.15 10.84
N THR A 210 -8.30 0.01 11.50
CA THR A 210 -7.28 0.49 12.45
C THR A 210 -7.86 0.70 13.84
N ASN A 211 -9.08 0.21 14.12
CA ASN A 211 -9.61 0.18 15.47
C ASN A 211 -8.87 -0.91 16.28
N PRO A 212 -8.09 -0.57 17.32
CA PRO A 212 -7.33 -1.59 18.07
C PRO A 212 -8.24 -2.57 18.83
N GLY A 213 -9.47 -2.19 19.18
CA GLY A 213 -10.46 -3.11 19.76
C GLY A 213 -10.92 -4.22 18.81
N HIS A 214 -10.63 -4.09 17.50
CA HIS A 214 -10.89 -5.13 16.49
C HIS A 214 -9.63 -5.94 16.13
N LEU A 215 -8.51 -5.70 16.80
CA LEU A 215 -7.24 -6.40 16.58
C LEU A 215 -7.01 -7.39 17.71
N GLN A 216 -6.66 -8.62 17.37
CA GLN A 216 -6.21 -9.61 18.35
C GLN A 216 -4.74 -9.96 18.06
N PRO A 217 -3.81 -9.74 19.00
CA PRO A 217 -2.48 -10.31 18.91
C PRO A 217 -2.61 -11.83 19.01
N VAL A 218 -2.04 -12.54 18.04
CA VAL A 218 -2.12 -14.00 17.97
C VAL A 218 -0.77 -14.57 17.58
N THR A 219 -0.55 -15.85 17.86
CA THR A 219 0.63 -16.53 17.36
C THR A 219 0.61 -16.62 15.83
N THR A 220 1.77 -16.79 15.21
CA THR A 220 1.84 -16.99 13.75
C THR A 220 1.03 -18.21 13.30
N LYS A 221 1.08 -19.29 14.09
CA LYS A 221 0.31 -20.52 13.84
C LYS A 221 -1.19 -20.24 13.85
N GLU A 222 -1.66 -19.51 14.85
CA GLU A 222 -3.07 -19.16 14.97
C GLU A 222 -3.50 -18.20 13.86
N ASN A 223 -2.71 -17.16 13.56
CA ASN A 223 -2.99 -16.24 12.45
C ASN A 223 -3.15 -16.96 11.11
N SER A 224 -2.25 -17.89 10.79
CA SER A 224 -2.33 -18.70 9.57
C SER A 224 -3.54 -19.63 9.57
N ARG A 225 -3.84 -20.27 10.70
CA ARG A 225 -5.03 -21.12 10.86
C ARG A 225 -6.31 -20.33 10.57
N ARG A 226 -6.42 -19.12 11.11
CA ARG A 226 -7.56 -18.22 10.89
C ARG A 226 -7.63 -17.66 9.47
N GLY A 227 -6.47 -17.34 8.88
CA GLY A 227 -6.36 -16.91 7.50
C GLY A 227 -6.91 -17.94 6.51
N MET A 228 -6.68 -19.24 6.74
CA MET A 228 -7.25 -20.30 5.90
C MET A 228 -8.78 -20.34 5.96
N VAL A 229 -9.37 -20.10 7.14
CA VAL A 229 -10.83 -19.97 7.32
C VAL A 229 -11.36 -18.79 6.52
N ALA A 230 -10.70 -17.63 6.61
CA ALA A 230 -11.08 -16.43 5.87
C ALA A 230 -10.97 -16.61 4.34
N SER A 231 -9.98 -17.38 3.87
CA SER A 231 -9.83 -17.77 2.46
C SER A 231 -10.81 -18.88 2.01
N GLY A 232 -11.83 -19.21 2.80
CA GLY A 232 -12.91 -20.11 2.40
C GLY A 232 -12.62 -21.61 2.55
N HIS A 233 -11.54 -22.01 3.23
CA HIS A 233 -11.27 -23.45 3.45
C HIS A 233 -12.30 -24.11 4.38
N ARG A 234 -12.96 -23.33 5.24
CA ARG A 234 -14.18 -23.73 5.95
C ARG A 234 -15.05 -22.51 6.28
N PRO A 235 -16.36 -22.68 6.50
CA PRO A 235 -17.22 -21.62 7.03
C PRO A 235 -16.75 -21.15 8.42
N ILE A 236 -16.95 -19.85 8.71
CA ILE A 236 -16.85 -19.32 10.08
C ILE A 236 -18.10 -19.79 10.84
N THR A 237 -17.93 -20.27 12.06
CA THR A 237 -19.03 -20.76 12.90
C THR A 237 -19.13 -19.98 14.21
N ALA A 238 -20.26 -20.08 14.91
CA ALA A 238 -20.48 -19.42 16.20
C ALA A 238 -19.50 -19.86 17.32
N GLN A 239 -18.71 -20.92 17.11
CA GLN A 239 -17.65 -21.36 18.00
C GLN A 239 -16.35 -20.58 17.82
N ASP A 240 -16.18 -19.87 16.70
CA ASP A 240 -15.02 -19.03 16.47
C ASP A 240 -15.14 -17.74 17.34
N PRO A 241 -14.14 -17.40 18.19
CA PRO A 241 -14.23 -16.27 19.12
C PRO A 241 -14.54 -14.91 18.47
N TRP A 242 -14.15 -14.73 17.20
CA TRP A 242 -14.39 -13.51 16.43
C TRP A 242 -15.71 -13.53 15.64
N PHE A 243 -16.52 -14.60 15.73
CA PHE A 243 -17.72 -14.78 14.91
C PHE A 243 -18.65 -13.57 14.94
N TRP A 244 -18.99 -13.07 16.13
CA TRP A 244 -19.95 -11.97 16.27
C TRP A 244 -19.40 -10.63 15.77
N VAL A 245 -18.12 -10.35 16.02
CA VAL A 245 -17.46 -9.12 15.53
C VAL A 245 -17.37 -9.14 14.01
N ALA A 246 -16.97 -10.28 13.44
CA ALA A 246 -16.87 -10.46 12.01
C ALA A 246 -18.25 -10.38 11.34
N LEU A 247 -19.27 -11.04 11.90
CA LEU A 247 -20.64 -11.04 11.38
C LEU A 247 -21.24 -9.63 11.41
N ASN A 248 -21.01 -8.86 12.48
CA ASN A 248 -21.49 -7.49 12.59
C ASN A 248 -20.86 -6.60 11.50
N ALA A 249 -19.54 -6.69 11.31
CA ALA A 249 -18.85 -5.96 10.24
C ALA A 249 -19.38 -6.33 8.85
N TRP A 250 -19.64 -7.60 8.59
CA TRP A 250 -20.20 -8.05 7.31
C TRP A 250 -21.61 -7.54 7.06
N ARG A 251 -22.50 -7.58 8.06
CA ARG A 251 -23.86 -7.01 7.96
C ARG A 251 -23.85 -5.52 7.62
N HIS A 252 -22.74 -4.84 7.88
CA HIS A 252 -22.52 -3.42 7.59
C HIS A 252 -21.54 -3.19 6.42
N GLY A 253 -21.35 -4.19 5.54
CA GLY A 253 -20.70 -4.01 4.25
C GLY A 253 -19.20 -4.32 4.22
N ALA A 254 -18.64 -5.02 5.21
CA ALA A 254 -17.25 -5.46 5.16
C ALA A 254 -16.98 -6.46 4.02
N ASP A 255 -15.98 -6.15 3.19
CA ASP A 255 -15.72 -6.76 1.88
C ASP A 255 -15.11 -8.17 1.94
N ASN A 256 -14.63 -8.60 3.13
CA ASN A 256 -13.76 -9.78 3.26
C ASN A 256 -14.40 -10.90 4.11
N PHE A 257 -15.70 -11.13 3.94
CA PHE A 257 -16.39 -12.22 4.63
C PHE A 257 -16.46 -13.47 3.73
N PRO A 258 -16.19 -14.68 4.25
CA PRO A 258 -16.30 -15.90 3.45
C PRO A 258 -17.75 -16.14 3.01
N ALA A 259 -17.92 -16.62 1.78
CA ALA A 259 -19.22 -16.81 1.13
C ALA A 259 -20.18 -17.79 1.83
N ARG A 260 -19.73 -18.50 2.88
CA ARG A 260 -20.54 -19.47 3.64
C ARG A 260 -20.36 -19.26 5.14
N VAL A 261 -21.47 -19.13 5.85
CA VAL A 261 -21.54 -18.85 7.28
C VAL A 261 -22.49 -19.85 7.91
N VAL A 262 -22.08 -20.52 8.98
CA VAL A 262 -22.94 -21.47 9.70
C VAL A 262 -23.28 -20.88 11.06
N SER A 263 -24.59 -20.66 11.32
CA SER A 263 -25.08 -20.31 12.65
C SER A 263 -25.41 -21.59 13.45
N LYS A 264 -25.35 -21.49 14.80
CA LYS A 264 -25.33 -22.53 15.87
C LYS A 264 -25.76 -23.99 15.53
N PRO A 265 -25.17 -25.01 16.20
CA PRO A 265 -25.56 -26.41 16.05
C PRO A 265 -26.83 -26.70 16.86
N SER A 266 -27.98 -26.73 16.18
CA SER A 266 -29.13 -27.57 16.58
C SER A 266 -30.19 -27.67 15.48
N ARG A 267 -30.19 -26.79 14.47
CA ARG A 267 -30.92 -26.99 13.20
C ARG A 267 -30.13 -26.31 12.09
N VAL A 268 -29.39 -27.09 11.31
CA VAL A 268 -28.54 -26.59 10.22
C VAL A 268 -29.43 -25.98 9.12
N LYS A 269 -29.63 -24.66 9.16
CA LYS A 269 -29.90 -23.87 7.96
C LYS A 269 -28.57 -23.31 7.49
N VAL A 270 -27.94 -23.98 6.52
CA VAL A 270 -26.88 -23.34 5.74
C VAL A 270 -27.55 -22.21 4.98
N ILE A 271 -27.24 -20.96 5.31
CA ILE A 271 -27.66 -19.84 4.47
C ILE A 271 -26.72 -19.88 3.25
N GLN A 272 -27.20 -20.40 2.13
CA GLN A 272 -26.60 -20.16 0.83
C GLN A 272 -26.87 -18.68 0.50
N ILE A 273 -25.81 -17.87 0.44
CA ILE A 273 -25.93 -16.45 0.13
C ILE A 273 -25.88 -16.35 -1.40
N SER A 274 -27.04 -16.19 -2.04
CA SER A 274 -27.12 -15.76 -3.45
C SER A 274 -26.97 -14.25 -3.54
N ASP A 275 -26.41 -13.76 -4.65
CA ASP A 275 -25.97 -12.37 -4.95
C ASP A 275 -27.05 -11.25 -4.88
N GLY A 276 -28.13 -11.42 -4.12
CA GLY A 276 -29.34 -10.59 -4.20
C GLY A 276 -29.76 -9.82 -2.94
N GLN A 277 -29.04 -9.86 -1.83
CA GLN A 277 -29.44 -9.13 -0.61
C GLN A 277 -28.38 -8.12 -0.15
N VAL A 278 -28.08 -7.19 -1.06
CA VAL A 278 -27.60 -5.85 -0.71
C VAL A 278 -28.71 -4.88 -1.14
N ALA A 279 -29.76 -4.74 -0.33
CA ALA A 279 -30.78 -3.72 -0.57
C ALA A 279 -31.41 -3.27 0.76
N ALA A 280 -31.22 -1.96 1.00
CA ALA A 280 -31.80 -1.06 2.00
C ALA A 280 -31.44 -1.29 3.47
#